data_AF-A0A350UGY1-F1
#
_entry.id   AF-A0A350UGY1-F1
#
_cell.length_a   1.000
_cell.length_b   1.000
_cell.length_c   1.000
_cell.angle_alpha   90.00
_cell.angle_beta   90.00
_cell.angle_gamma   90.00
#
_symmetry.space_group_name_H-M   'P 1'
#
loop_
_entity.id
_entity.type
_entity.pdbx_description
1 polymer ?
#
loop_
_entity_poly.entity_id
_entity_poly.type
_entity_poly.pdbx_seq_one_letter_code
_entity_poly.pdbx_strand_id
1 'polypeptide(L)'
;MALQIMRIKPNPAGKDRSRYGQSSAAQLAAEWVDFQNTSSVAVDLAPVELWHQAYHHGQNPTWEKVTTFSGTLAPGKNVRVHSGSGPESIIRDDDRRGADYHVFTGKNYIWNNKEGDTPALFNRVTEVTLDSASYDPNPPEGEVLVRSGNKLVPARTVSYSYR
;
A
#
# COMPACT_ATOMS: atom_id res chain seq x y z
N MET A 1 4.64 -10.39 -15.55
CA MET A 1 4.40 -10.47 -14.09
C MET A 1 2.91 -10.59 -13.87
N ALA A 2 2.46 -11.40 -12.92
CA ALA A 2 1.03 -11.65 -12.71
C ALA A 2 0.41 -10.75 -11.65
N LEU A 3 1.17 -10.36 -10.62
CA LEU A 3 0.75 -9.42 -9.58
C LEU A 3 1.60 -8.16 -9.65
N GLN A 4 0.97 -7.00 -9.47
CA GLN A 4 1.64 -5.72 -9.61
C GLN A 4 1.12 -4.70 -8.57
N ILE A 5 2.01 -4.06 -7.82
CA ILE A 5 1.71 -2.92 -6.95
C ILE A 5 1.36 -1.73 -7.83
N MET A 6 0.18 -1.15 -7.63
CA MET A 6 -0.36 -0.13 -8.54
C MET A 6 -0.38 1.26 -7.94
N ARG A 7 -0.73 1.37 -6.66
CA ARG A 7 -0.96 2.65 -5.98
C ARG A 7 -0.69 2.53 -4.49
N ILE A 8 -0.44 3.64 -3.83
CA ILE A 8 -0.28 3.70 -2.38
C ILE A 8 -0.73 5.07 -1.87
N LYS A 9 -1.27 5.11 -0.66
CA LYS A 9 -1.50 6.33 0.12
C LYS A 9 -0.70 6.23 1.42
N PRO A 10 0.59 6.63 1.41
CA PRO A 10 1.49 6.39 2.54
C PRO A 10 1.33 7.43 3.65
N ASN A 11 0.84 8.62 3.33
CA ASN A 11 0.74 9.75 4.25
C ASN A 11 -0.70 10.26 4.38
N PRO A 12 -1.62 9.56 5.05
CA PRO A 12 -2.97 10.08 5.23
C PRO A 12 -3.00 11.37 6.05
N ALA A 13 -4.03 12.18 5.81
CA ALA A 13 -4.26 13.41 6.53
C ALA A 13 -4.26 13.18 8.05
N GLY A 14 -3.41 13.93 8.75
CA GLY A 14 -3.28 13.89 10.20
C GLY A 14 -2.26 12.89 10.76
N LYS A 15 -1.65 12.02 9.95
CA LYS A 15 -0.66 11.01 10.42
C LYS A 15 0.46 11.63 11.25
N ASP A 16 1.04 12.71 10.75
CA ASP A 16 2.19 13.37 11.37
C ASP A 16 1.80 14.53 12.32
N ARG A 17 0.49 14.74 12.57
CA ARG A 17 -0.02 15.92 13.31
C ARG A 17 -0.15 15.72 14.83
N SER A 18 -0.10 14.50 15.35
CA SER A 18 -0.36 14.24 16.77
C SER A 18 0.78 13.48 17.49
N ARG A 19 1.54 14.20 18.33
CA ARG A 19 2.44 13.59 19.34
C ARG A 19 1.69 12.96 20.54
N TYR A 20 0.41 13.28 20.73
CA TYR A 20 -0.36 12.96 21.95
C TYR A 20 -1.78 12.40 21.70
N GLY A 21 -2.20 12.25 20.45
CA GLY A 21 -3.52 11.72 20.10
C GLY A 21 -3.41 10.30 19.57
N GLN A 22 -4.21 9.36 20.09
CA GLN A 22 -4.38 8.06 19.44
C GLN A 22 -5.02 8.28 18.07
N SER A 23 -4.40 7.75 17.03
CA SER A 23 -4.99 7.78 15.69
C SER A 23 -6.29 6.98 15.67
N SER A 24 -7.35 7.58 15.13
CA SER A 24 -8.63 6.87 14.99
C SER A 24 -8.49 5.68 14.03
N ALA A 25 -9.34 4.67 14.17
CA ALA A 25 -9.34 3.51 13.27
C ALA A 25 -9.52 3.93 11.80
N ALA A 26 -10.40 4.91 11.53
CA ALA A 26 -10.60 5.45 10.19
C ALA A 26 -9.36 6.19 9.64
N GLN A 27 -8.56 6.82 10.52
CA GLN A 27 -7.32 7.47 10.13
C GLN A 27 -6.23 6.44 9.80
N LEU A 28 -6.13 5.35 10.57
CA LEU A 28 -5.24 4.23 10.27
C LEU A 28 -5.61 3.56 8.94
N ALA A 29 -6.91 3.35 8.71
CA ALA A 29 -7.42 2.80 7.46
C ALA A 29 -7.17 3.69 6.24
N ALA A 30 -6.92 4.99 6.44
CA ALA A 30 -6.59 5.90 5.35
C ALA A 30 -5.15 5.75 4.83
N GLU A 31 -4.32 4.96 5.50
CA GLU A 31 -3.03 4.51 4.99
C GLU A 31 -3.19 3.13 4.33
N TRP A 32 -2.83 3.00 3.06
CA TRP A 32 -3.02 1.74 2.33
C TRP A 32 -2.12 1.60 1.08
N VAL A 33 -1.95 0.37 0.61
CA VAL A 33 -1.32 0.03 -0.69
C VAL A 33 -2.24 -0.87 -1.52
N ASP A 34 -2.24 -0.68 -2.84
CA ASP A 34 -2.96 -1.51 -3.80
C ASP A 34 -2.01 -2.41 -4.58
N PHE A 35 -2.39 -3.67 -4.77
CA PHE A 35 -1.86 -4.50 -5.85
C PHE A 35 -2.98 -5.14 -6.67
N GLN A 36 -2.69 -5.45 -7.93
CA GLN A 36 -3.63 -5.98 -8.91
C GLN A 36 -3.08 -7.25 -9.55
N ASN A 37 -3.97 -8.18 -9.89
CA ASN A 37 -3.65 -9.23 -10.85
C ASN A 37 -3.74 -8.68 -12.28
N THR A 38 -2.59 -8.45 -12.91
CA THR A 38 -2.47 -7.89 -14.27
C THR A 38 -2.38 -8.96 -15.36
N SER A 39 -2.41 -10.24 -14.98
CA SER A 39 -2.45 -11.35 -15.93
C SER A 39 -3.88 -11.63 -16.42
N SER A 40 -4.01 -12.48 -17.44
CA SER A 40 -5.29 -12.96 -17.96
C SER A 40 -5.85 -14.18 -17.22
N VAL A 41 -5.16 -14.67 -16.17
CA VAL A 41 -5.55 -15.87 -15.41
C VAL A 41 -5.67 -15.56 -13.92
N ALA A 42 -6.48 -16.34 -13.21
CA ALA A 42 -6.60 -16.19 -11.76
C ALA A 42 -5.29 -16.60 -11.07
N VAL A 43 -4.91 -15.90 -9.99
CA VAL A 43 -3.65 -16.13 -9.25
C VAL A 43 -3.96 -16.56 -7.83
N ASP A 44 -3.38 -17.67 -7.38
CA ASP A 44 -3.41 -18.09 -5.97
C ASP A 44 -2.55 -17.15 -5.12
N LEU A 45 -3.14 -16.60 -4.06
CA LEU A 45 -2.49 -15.69 -3.13
C LEU A 45 -1.95 -16.38 -1.88
N ALA A 46 -2.25 -17.67 -1.64
CA ALA A 46 -1.74 -18.41 -0.48
C ALA A 46 -0.20 -18.42 -0.31
N PRO A 47 0.62 -18.41 -1.38
CA PRO A 47 2.08 -18.29 -1.24
C PRO A 47 2.57 -16.84 -1.16
N VAL A 48 1.69 -15.84 -1.32
CA VAL A 48 2.07 -14.43 -1.44
C VAL A 48 2.08 -13.74 -0.08
N GLU A 49 3.11 -12.94 0.14
CA GLU A 49 3.26 -12.05 1.28
C GLU A 49 3.55 -10.63 0.80
N LEU A 50 3.08 -9.64 1.57
CA LEU A 50 3.44 -8.24 1.38
C LEU A 50 4.52 -7.86 2.38
N TRP A 51 5.55 -7.18 1.90
CA TRP A 51 6.71 -6.73 2.66
C TRP A 51 6.98 -5.24 2.40
N HIS A 52 7.75 -4.60 3.28
CA HIS A 52 8.21 -3.23 3.10
C HIS A 52 9.63 -3.03 3.65
N GLN A 53 10.27 -1.90 3.33
CA GLN A 53 11.56 -1.54 3.89
C GLN A 53 11.35 -0.76 5.19
N ALA A 54 11.64 -1.40 6.32
CA ALA A 54 11.63 -0.78 7.62
C ALA A 54 12.96 -0.06 7.90
N TYR A 55 12.87 1.09 8.55
CA TYR A 55 14.01 1.94 8.88
C TYR A 55 14.12 2.08 10.40
N HIS A 56 15.23 1.62 10.95
CA HIS A 56 15.54 1.68 12.38
C HIS A 56 16.67 2.66 12.63
N HIS A 57 16.60 3.43 13.71
CA HIS A 57 17.56 4.50 13.98
C HIS A 57 19.00 3.98 14.07
N GLY A 58 19.87 4.48 13.18
CA GLY A 58 21.29 4.12 13.12
C GLY A 58 21.57 2.74 12.50
N GLN A 59 20.59 2.12 11.84
CA GLN A 59 20.72 0.82 11.20
C GLN A 59 20.43 0.91 9.70
N ASN A 60 20.93 -0.07 8.94
CA ASN A 60 20.56 -0.25 7.55
C ASN A 60 19.08 -0.68 7.44
N PRO A 61 18.38 -0.33 6.35
CA PRO A 61 17.00 -0.74 6.15
C PRO A 61 16.87 -2.27 6.13
N THR A 62 15.83 -2.79 6.77
CA THR A 62 15.51 -4.23 6.80
C THR A 62 14.16 -4.48 6.13
N TRP A 63 13.98 -5.67 5.57
CA TRP A 63 12.67 -6.07 5.05
C TRP A 63 11.80 -6.59 6.19
N GLU A 64 10.62 -6.02 6.35
CA GLU A 64 9.63 -6.46 7.33
C GLU A 64 8.35 -6.91 6.66
N LYS A 65 7.78 -8.01 7.17
CA LYS A 65 6.52 -8.54 6.67
C LYS A 65 5.36 -7.68 7.13
N VAL A 66 4.57 -7.23 6.17
CA VAL A 66 3.32 -6.47 6.37
C VAL A 66 2.18 -7.43 6.68
N THR A 67 1.88 -8.35 5.76
CA THR A 67 0.80 -9.33 5.90
C THR A 67 0.99 -10.53 4.97
N THR A 68 0.22 -11.58 5.20
CA THR A 68 0.05 -12.73 4.29
C THR A 68 -1.34 -12.71 3.66
N PHE A 69 -1.54 -13.45 2.58
CA PHE A 69 -2.82 -13.55 1.89
C PHE A 69 -3.31 -15.00 1.81
N SER A 70 -4.57 -15.16 1.42
CA SER A 70 -5.19 -16.44 1.10
C SER A 70 -6.23 -16.25 0.00
N GLY A 71 -6.67 -17.35 -0.61
CA GLY A 71 -7.66 -17.32 -1.68
C GLY A 71 -7.04 -16.98 -3.05
N THR A 72 -7.91 -16.66 -4.01
CA THR A 72 -7.53 -16.49 -5.41
C THR A 72 -7.97 -15.11 -5.90
N LEU A 73 -7.07 -14.40 -6.59
CA LEU A 73 -7.35 -13.10 -7.19
C LEU A 73 -7.64 -13.27 -8.67
N ALA A 74 -8.88 -12.97 -9.09
CA ALA A 74 -9.27 -13.05 -10.50
C ALA A 74 -8.55 -11.98 -11.37
N PRO A 75 -8.45 -12.19 -12.69
CA PRO A 75 -7.84 -11.22 -13.62
C PRO A 75 -8.42 -9.82 -13.47
N GLY A 76 -7.56 -8.80 -13.46
CA GLY A 76 -7.94 -7.39 -13.35
C GLY A 76 -8.41 -6.95 -11.96
N LYS A 77 -8.55 -7.86 -11.00
CA LYS A 77 -8.98 -7.54 -9.64
C LYS A 77 -7.84 -7.00 -8.79
N ASN A 78 -8.16 -6.08 -7.88
CA ASN A 78 -7.19 -5.49 -6.98
C ASN A 78 -7.54 -5.64 -5.50
N VAL A 79 -6.48 -5.78 -4.69
CA VAL A 79 -6.54 -5.85 -3.23
C VAL A 79 -5.94 -4.57 -2.68
N ARG A 80 -6.67 -3.92 -1.78
CA ARG A 80 -6.20 -2.80 -0.97
C ARG A 80 -5.87 -3.28 0.43
N VAL A 81 -4.63 -3.06 0.85
CA VAL A 81 -4.14 -3.43 2.17
C VAL A 81 -4.02 -2.17 3.01
N HIS A 82 -4.90 -2.04 4.00
CA HIS A 82 -5.00 -0.94 4.93
C HIS A 82 -4.21 -1.20 6.21
N SER A 83 -3.64 -0.14 6.76
CA SER A 83 -3.16 -0.16 8.14
C SER A 83 -4.30 -0.17 9.16
N GLY A 84 -3.96 -0.53 10.39
CA GLY A 84 -4.89 -0.66 11.50
C GLY A 84 -5.70 -1.95 11.44
N SER A 85 -6.87 -1.93 12.08
CA SER A 85 -7.81 -3.04 12.15
C SER A 85 -9.24 -2.51 12.16
N GLY A 86 -10.20 -3.36 11.79
CA GLY A 86 -11.62 -3.05 11.88
C GLY A 86 -12.44 -3.65 10.75
N PRO A 87 -13.77 -3.50 10.82
CA PRO A 87 -14.64 -3.87 9.70
C PRO A 87 -14.51 -2.87 8.55
N GLU A 88 -14.84 -3.27 7.32
CA GLU A 88 -14.78 -2.38 6.15
C GLU A 88 -15.59 -1.07 6.32
N SER A 89 -16.58 -1.05 7.21
CA SER A 89 -17.39 0.14 7.53
C SER A 89 -16.60 1.30 8.14
N ILE A 90 -15.38 1.08 8.66
CA ILE A 90 -14.51 2.16 9.16
C ILE A 90 -13.75 2.91 8.06
N ILE A 91 -13.69 2.31 6.85
CA ILE A 91 -12.97 2.89 5.72
C ILE A 91 -13.81 4.05 5.17
N ARG A 92 -13.20 5.22 5.04
CA ARG A 92 -13.85 6.39 4.42
C ARG A 92 -14.11 6.11 2.95
N ASP A 93 -15.14 6.72 2.37
CA ASP A 93 -15.52 6.44 0.98
C ASP A 93 -14.38 6.70 -0.02
N ASP A 94 -13.58 7.73 0.20
CA ASP A 94 -12.40 8.02 -0.65
C ASP A 94 -11.33 6.93 -0.56
N ASP A 95 -11.15 6.32 0.61
CA ASP A 95 -10.20 5.24 0.86
C ASP A 95 -10.78 3.85 0.53
N ARG A 96 -12.10 3.74 0.38
CA ARG A 96 -12.78 2.50 -0.04
C ARG A 96 -12.80 2.38 -1.57
N ARG A 97 -13.06 3.48 -2.28
CA ARG A 97 -13.26 3.45 -3.74
C ARG A 97 -12.03 2.93 -4.50
N GLY A 98 -12.32 2.16 -5.55
CA GLY A 98 -11.34 1.70 -6.52
C GLY A 98 -10.54 0.47 -6.10
N ALA A 99 -11.00 -0.30 -5.12
CA ALA A 99 -10.51 -1.63 -4.78
C ALA A 99 -11.64 -2.66 -4.81
N ASP A 100 -11.35 -3.90 -5.21
CA ASP A 100 -12.32 -5.01 -5.17
C ASP A 100 -12.33 -5.72 -3.82
N TYR A 101 -11.17 -5.76 -3.14
CA TYR A 101 -11.00 -6.42 -1.85
C TYR A 101 -10.23 -5.54 -0.87
N HIS A 102 -10.63 -5.58 0.40
CA HIS A 102 -10.02 -4.83 1.49
C HIS A 102 -9.44 -5.77 2.55
N VAL A 103 -8.18 -5.56 2.90
CA VAL A 103 -7.47 -6.33 3.93
C VAL A 103 -6.88 -5.35 4.95
N PHE A 104 -6.92 -5.71 6.23
CA PHE A 104 -6.28 -4.96 7.30
C PHE A 104 -5.04 -5.69 7.81
N THR A 105 -3.97 -4.96 8.09
CA THR A 105 -2.70 -5.54 8.56
C THR A 105 -2.68 -5.84 10.07
N GLY A 106 -3.57 -5.22 10.84
CA GLY A 106 -3.54 -5.23 12.30
C GLY A 106 -2.44 -4.36 12.91
N LYS A 107 -1.63 -3.68 12.10
CA LYS A 107 -0.51 -2.83 12.54
C LYS A 107 -0.79 -1.36 12.24
N ASN A 108 -0.34 -0.47 13.11
CA ASN A 108 -0.50 0.98 12.91
C ASN A 108 0.66 1.53 12.10
N TYR A 109 0.36 2.32 11.07
CA TYR A 109 1.32 3.06 10.25
C TYR A 109 2.55 2.28 9.79
N ILE A 110 2.42 1.65 8.62
CA ILE A 110 3.46 0.79 8.06
C ILE A 110 4.42 1.56 7.19
N TRP A 111 3.90 2.50 6.38
CA TRP A 111 4.68 3.10 5.30
C TRP A 111 5.50 4.29 5.83
N ASN A 112 6.80 4.29 5.58
CA ASN A 112 7.69 5.33 6.09
C ASN A 112 7.58 6.62 5.27
N ASN A 113 7.20 7.74 5.90
CA ASN A 113 7.13 9.04 5.23
C ASN A 113 8.50 9.71 5.12
N LYS A 114 9.37 9.57 6.12
CA LYS A 114 10.61 10.33 6.24
C LYS A 114 11.68 9.88 5.24
N GLU A 115 11.87 8.58 5.10
CA GLU A 115 12.90 7.98 4.24
C GLU A 115 12.35 7.53 2.87
N GLY A 116 11.03 7.61 2.67
CA GLY A 116 10.35 6.87 1.63
C GLY A 116 10.20 5.39 2.03
N ASP A 117 9.59 4.59 1.16
CA ASP A 117 9.44 3.14 1.40
C ASP A 117 9.29 2.39 0.07
N THR A 118 9.46 1.08 0.14
CA THR A 118 9.34 0.13 -0.98
C THR A 118 8.45 -1.03 -0.57
N PRO A 119 7.14 -1.01 -0.86
CA PRO A 119 6.33 -2.21 -0.84
C PRO A 119 6.86 -3.27 -1.83
N ALA A 120 6.82 -4.53 -1.42
CA ALA A 120 7.20 -5.67 -2.25
C ALA A 120 6.23 -6.85 -2.05
N LEU A 121 5.83 -7.48 -3.16
CA LEU A 121 5.12 -8.75 -3.16
C LEU A 121 6.15 -9.87 -3.27
N PHE A 122 6.12 -10.80 -2.32
CA PHE A 122 7.09 -11.89 -2.23
C PHE A 122 6.34 -13.24 -2.24
N ASN A 123 6.84 -14.19 -3.03
CA ASN A 123 6.38 -15.56 -2.98
C ASN A 123 7.26 -16.35 -2.00
N ARG A 124 6.68 -16.74 -0.86
CA ARG A 124 7.41 -17.43 0.23
C ARG A 124 7.78 -18.87 -0.07
N VAL A 125 7.18 -19.48 -1.09
CA VAL A 125 7.47 -20.87 -1.49
C VAL A 125 8.63 -20.90 -2.48
N THR A 126 8.64 -19.98 -3.44
CA THR A 126 9.71 -19.89 -4.44
C THR A 126 10.85 -18.98 -4.02
N GLU A 127 10.69 -18.22 -2.93
CA GLU A 127 11.63 -17.21 -2.44
C GLU A 127 11.95 -16.11 -3.45
N VAL A 128 10.95 -15.69 -4.23
CA VAL A 128 11.11 -14.70 -5.30
C VAL A 128 10.26 -13.47 -5.02
N THR A 129 10.86 -12.28 -5.13
CA THR A 129 10.12 -11.03 -5.23
C THR A 129 9.38 -10.99 -6.56
N LEU A 130 8.05 -11.02 -6.48
CA LEU A 130 7.15 -10.99 -7.63
C LEU A 130 7.08 -9.59 -8.24
N ASP A 131 7.06 -8.57 -7.39
CA ASP A 131 6.98 -7.17 -7.78
C ASP A 131 7.39 -6.24 -6.63
N SER A 132 7.90 -5.05 -6.96
CA SER A 132 8.14 -3.96 -6.02
C SER A 132 8.07 -2.60 -6.71
N ALA A 133 7.75 -1.56 -5.94
CA ALA A 133 7.82 -0.18 -6.41
C ALA A 133 8.04 0.77 -5.22
N SER A 134 8.92 1.76 -5.36
CA SER A 134 9.29 2.66 -4.27
C SER A 134 8.67 4.05 -4.42
N TYR A 135 8.41 4.74 -3.31
CA TYR A 135 8.19 6.19 -3.33
C TYR A 135 9.31 6.92 -2.60
N ASP A 136 9.52 8.19 -2.95
CA ASP A 136 10.58 9.01 -2.39
C ASP A 136 10.20 9.61 -1.02
N PRO A 137 11.18 10.03 -0.20
CA PRO A 137 10.96 10.78 1.03
C PRO A 137 9.92 11.89 0.93
N ASN A 138 9.19 12.09 2.03
CA ASN A 138 8.20 13.14 2.26
C ASN A 138 7.06 13.14 1.21
N PRO A 139 6.34 12.02 1.06
CA PRO A 139 5.19 11.98 0.14
C PRO A 139 4.11 12.99 0.58
N PRO A 140 3.42 13.65 -0.37
CA PRO A 140 2.39 14.64 -0.04
C PRO A 140 1.29 14.08 0.85
N GLU A 141 0.83 14.89 1.81
CA GLU A 141 -0.22 14.50 2.74
C GLU A 141 -1.57 14.33 2.03
N GLY A 142 -2.23 13.22 2.29
CA GLY A 142 -3.55 12.87 1.76
C GLY A 142 -3.54 12.35 0.31
N GLU A 143 -2.42 12.37 -0.38
CA GLU A 143 -2.35 12.02 -1.80
C GLU A 143 -2.18 10.52 -2.06
N VAL A 144 -2.78 10.08 -3.16
CA VAL A 144 -2.56 8.75 -3.72
C VAL A 144 -1.42 8.83 -4.73
N LEU A 145 -0.37 8.07 -4.47
CA LEU A 145 0.72 7.84 -5.39
C LEU A 145 0.36 6.68 -6.32
N VAL A 146 0.68 6.80 -7.60
CA VAL A 146 0.38 5.85 -8.67
C VAL A 146 1.67 5.36 -9.30
N ARG A 147 1.67 4.10 -9.73
CA ARG A 147 2.84 3.48 -10.36
C ARG A 147 3.23 4.19 -11.65
N SER A 148 4.53 4.48 -11.77
CA SER A 148 5.22 4.92 -12.97
C SER A 148 6.56 4.18 -13.05
N GLY A 149 6.61 3.10 -13.85
CA GLY A 149 7.76 2.19 -13.88
C GLY A 149 7.96 1.48 -12.55
N ASN A 150 9.13 1.65 -11.92
CA ASN A 150 9.45 1.09 -10.59
C ASN A 150 9.24 2.09 -9.45
N LYS A 151 8.55 3.21 -9.71
CA LYS A 151 8.26 4.26 -8.73
C LYS A 151 6.76 4.43 -8.52
N LEU A 152 6.40 4.89 -7.33
CA LEU A 152 5.07 5.36 -6.94
C LEU A 152 5.18 6.87 -6.77
N VAL A 153 4.50 7.62 -7.63
CA VAL A 153 4.60 9.09 -7.71
C VAL A 153 3.21 9.73 -7.60
N PRO A 154 3.08 10.99 -7.14
CA PRO A 154 1.80 11.68 -7.13
C PRO A 154 1.10 11.57 -8.48
N ALA A 155 -0.19 11.22 -8.47
CA ALA A 155 -0.98 11.25 -9.69
C ALA A 155 -0.90 12.68 -10.27
N ARG A 156 -0.37 12.83 -11.49
CA ARG A 156 -0.37 14.14 -12.15
C ARG A 156 -1.82 14.60 -12.29
N THR A 157 -2.20 15.67 -11.60
CA THR A 157 -3.43 16.39 -11.93
C THR A 157 -3.28 16.87 -13.36
N VAL A 158 -4.12 16.37 -14.27
CA VAL A 158 -4.22 16.96 -15.61
C VAL A 158 -4.72 18.38 -15.39
N SER A 159 -3.83 19.36 -15.47
CA SER A 159 -4.23 20.76 -15.52
C SER A 159 -4.97 20.96 -16.84
N TYR A 160 -6.30 20.98 -16.77
CA TYR A 160 -7.11 21.49 -17.86
C TYR A 160 -6.79 22.98 -18.01
N SER A 161 -5.89 23.32 -18.92
CA SER A 161 -5.79 24.67 -19.45
C SER A 161 -7.04 24.93 -20.28
N TYR A 162 -7.99 25.65 -19.70
CA TYR A 162 -9.05 26.30 -20.48
C TYR A 162 -8.36 27.20 -21.53
N ARG A 163 -8.59 26.88 -22.80
CA ARG A 163 -8.42 27.84 -23.90
C ARG A 163 -9.71 28.59 -24.10
#